data_AF-A0A6L2PKA7-F1
#
_entry.id   AF-A0A6L2PKA7-F1
#
_cell.length_a   1.000
_cell.length_b   1.000
_cell.length_c   1.000
_cell.angle_alpha   90.00
_cell.angle_beta   90.00
_cell.angle_gamma   90.00
#
_symmetry.space_group_name_H-M   'P 1'
#
loop_
_entity.id
_entity.type
_entity.pdbx_description
1 polymer ?
#
loop_
_entity_poly.entity_id
_entity_poly.type
_entity_poly.pdbx_seq_one_letter_code
_entity_poly.pdbx_strand_id
1 'polypeptide(L)'
;MESLGFRVAYVVFDDNRGLQGALKLGKNMEPMVLCTAETPITCGLEKWCQEYNNRIPDMSLLQKDIDTFMEKFDHEASKKALQEKEAMQEDEEGWIMVTKRGRKPGFPRKESVEKKIMGKEKQRRSKKELQNFYRFQIRESKMKHLVNLRKKFEEDKKKLALLKQSRRFKPF
;
A
#
# COMPACT_ATOMS: atom_id res chain seq x y z
N MET A 1 4.46 29.65 13.79
CA MET A 1 4.83 28.40 13.10
C MET A 1 4.72 27.28 14.11
N GLU A 2 3.66 26.48 14.03
CA GLU A 2 3.48 25.32 14.92
C GLU A 2 4.50 24.24 14.55
N SER A 3 5.36 23.86 15.49
CA SER A 3 6.26 22.73 15.31
C SER A 3 5.44 21.43 15.32
N LEU A 4 5.21 20.86 14.14
CA LEU A 4 4.69 19.50 13.92
C LEU A 4 5.76 18.46 14.30
N GLY A 5 6.07 18.35 15.60
CA GLY A 5 6.97 17.33 16.14
C GLY A 5 6.20 16.14 16.72
N PHE A 6 6.84 14.97 16.77
CA PHE A 6 6.29 13.77 17.41
C PHE A 6 5.97 14.02 18.89
N ARG A 7 4.71 13.83 19.29
CA ARG A 7 4.21 14.02 20.66
C ARG A 7 4.31 12.78 21.55
N VAL A 8 4.89 11.70 21.03
CA VAL A 8 4.93 10.38 21.69
C VAL A 8 6.36 9.87 21.65
N ALA A 9 6.88 9.51 22.81
CA ALA A 9 8.15 8.81 22.96
C ALA A 9 7.89 7.43 23.55
N TYR A 10 8.63 6.42 23.09
CA TYR A 10 8.59 5.08 23.65
C TYR A 10 9.82 4.89 24.55
N VAL A 11 9.56 4.59 25.82
CA VAL A 11 10.61 4.29 26.80
C VAL A 11 10.50 2.80 27.13
N VAL A 12 11.59 2.07 26.90
CA VAL A 12 11.68 0.64 27.23
C VAL A 12 12.48 0.50 28.51
N PHE A 13 11.89 -0.18 29.49
CA PHE A 13 12.55 -0.51 30.75
C PHE A 13 13.06 -1.95 30.67
N ASP A 14 14.24 -2.19 31.26
CA ASP A 14 14.82 -3.54 31.37
C ASP A 14 13.93 -4.42 32.29
N ASP A 15 13.44 -3.85 33.39
CA ASP A 15 12.62 -4.53 34.39
C ASP A 15 11.21 -3.94 34.56
N ASN A 16 10.25 -4.81 34.86
CA ASN A 16 8.86 -4.42 35.17
C ASN A 16 8.77 -3.58 36.46
N ARG A 17 9.66 -3.81 37.45
CA ARG A 17 9.74 -2.98 38.66
C ARG A 17 10.07 -1.52 38.33
N GLY A 18 10.93 -1.29 37.33
CA GLY A 18 11.27 0.06 36.84
C GLY A 18 10.08 0.77 36.21
N LEU A 19 9.29 0.04 35.39
CA LEU A 19 8.04 0.56 34.83
C LEU A 19 7.03 0.93 35.93
N GLN A 20 6.86 0.07 36.93
CA GLN A 20 5.96 0.33 38.06
C GLN A 20 6.41 1.51 38.91
N GLY A 21 7.73 1.71 39.07
CA GLY A 21 8.30 2.89 39.69
C GLY A 21 7.99 4.15 38.91
N ALA A 22 8.28 4.16 37.60
CA ALA A 22 8.03 5.29 36.70
C ALA A 22 6.55 5.69 36.62
N LEU A 23 5.63 4.73 36.59
CA LEU A 23 4.19 5.00 36.59
C LEU A 23 3.71 5.63 37.91
N LYS A 24 4.36 5.31 39.05
CA LYS A 24 4.03 5.89 40.36
C LYS A 24 4.55 7.33 40.54
N LEU A 25 5.53 7.75 39.75
CA LEU A 25 6.06 9.13 39.76
C LEU A 25 5.08 10.19 39.23
N GLY A 26 3.95 9.79 38.63
CA GLY A 26 3.13 10.63 37.76
C GLY A 26 2.15 11.66 38.36
N LYS A 27 2.24 12.07 39.64
CA LYS A 27 1.33 13.12 40.19
C LYS A 27 1.93 14.14 41.16
N ASN A 28 3.01 13.81 41.86
CA ASN A 28 3.52 14.64 42.98
C ASN A 28 4.94 15.17 42.74
N MET A 29 5.46 15.11 41.52
CA MET A 29 6.80 15.59 41.21
C MET A 29 6.72 17.04 40.71
N GLU A 30 7.48 17.93 41.34
CA GLU A 30 7.69 19.29 40.86
C GLU A 30 8.26 19.25 39.43
N PRO A 31 7.93 20.23 38.56
CA PRO A 31 8.43 20.24 37.20
C PRO A 31 9.96 20.19 37.19
N MET A 32 10.50 19.09 36.68
CA MET A 32 11.94 18.92 36.55
C MET A 32 12.45 19.91 35.51
N VAL A 33 13.12 20.96 35.97
CA VAL A 33 13.73 21.95 35.10
C VAL A 33 14.96 21.30 34.46
N LEU A 34 14.87 21.01 33.17
CA LEU A 34 15.93 20.31 32.42
C LEU A 34 17.14 21.21 32.12
N CYS A 35 17.02 22.52 32.32
CA CYS A 35 18.09 23.50 32.11
C CYS A 35 18.53 24.08 33.45
N THR A 36 19.60 23.53 34.00
CA THR A 36 20.20 23.95 35.27
C THR A 36 21.55 24.63 35.01
N ALA A 37 22.05 25.44 35.94
CA ALA A 37 23.36 26.09 35.79
C ALA A 37 24.52 25.09 35.58
N GLU A 38 24.36 23.87 36.08
CA GLU A 38 25.32 22.76 35.92
C GLU A 38 25.19 22.03 34.56
N THR A 39 24.03 22.14 33.89
CA THR A 39 23.71 21.49 32.60
C THR A 39 22.89 22.44 31.71
N PRO A 40 23.51 23.48 31.14
CA PRO A 40 22.80 24.38 30.25
C PRO A 40 22.43 23.64 28.96
N ILE A 41 21.15 23.65 28.60
CA ILE A 41 20.70 23.18 27.29
C ILE A 41 21.14 24.23 26.27
N THR A 42 21.97 23.84 25.29
CA THR A 42 22.30 24.72 24.16
C THR A 42 21.03 25.08 23.40
N CYS A 43 20.65 26.35 23.45
CA CYS A 43 19.45 26.89 22.80
C CYS A 43 19.79 28.10 21.93
N GLY A 44 18.93 28.41 20.96
CA GLY A 44 19.12 29.56 20.07
C GLY A 44 20.20 29.34 19.01
N LEU A 45 21.04 30.36 18.79
CA LEU A 45 22.02 30.38 17.70
C LEU A 45 23.08 29.28 17.83
N GLU A 46 23.59 29.04 19.04
CA GLU A 46 24.63 28.03 19.29
C GLU A 46 24.15 26.62 18.95
N LYS A 47 22.89 26.31 19.29
CA LYS A 47 22.23 25.08 18.87
C LYS A 47 22.19 24.95 17.36
N TRP A 48 21.77 26.00 16.65
CA TRP A 48 21.68 25.96 15.18
C TRP A 48 23.04 25.86 14.51
N CYS A 49 24.07 26.49 15.07
CA CYS A 49 25.45 26.34 14.60
C CYS A 49 25.95 24.90 14.80
N GLN A 50 25.69 24.29 15.97
CA GLN A 50 26.01 22.89 16.23
C GLN A 50 25.24 21.95 15.30
N GLU A 51 23.94 22.15 15.11
CA GLU A 51 23.13 21.36 14.17
C GLU A 51 23.63 21.47 12.74
N TYR A 52 24.00 22.68 12.29
CA TYR A 52 24.57 22.89 10.97
C TYR A 52 25.91 22.18 10.77
N ASN A 53 26.81 22.28 11.75
CA ASN A 53 28.10 21.62 11.70
C ASN A 53 27.93 20.08 11.73
N ASN A 54 27.03 19.56 12.57
CA ASN A 54 26.73 18.14 12.66
C ASN A 54 26.02 17.59 11.41
N ARG A 55 25.35 18.44 10.63
CA ARG A 55 24.77 18.06 9.34
C ARG A 55 25.85 17.68 8.33
N ILE A 56 27.08 18.18 8.50
CA ILE A 56 28.22 17.84 7.67
C ILE A 56 28.94 16.68 8.35
N PRO A 57 28.70 15.42 7.93
CA PRO A 57 29.42 14.29 8.50
C PRO A 57 30.90 14.37 8.14
N ASP A 58 31.75 13.81 9.01
CA ASP A 58 33.15 13.59 8.65
C ASP A 58 33.21 12.60 7.47
N MET A 59 33.87 13.02 6.39
CA MET A 59 33.98 12.25 5.16
C MET A 59 34.62 10.88 5.41
N SER A 60 35.60 10.83 6.33
CA SER A 60 36.34 9.60 6.63
C SER A 60 35.46 8.53 7.31
N LEU A 61 34.57 8.95 8.21
CA LEU A 61 33.63 8.07 8.89
C LEU A 61 32.51 7.63 7.94
N LEU A 62 31.95 8.56 7.18
CA LEU A 62 30.90 8.27 6.22
C LEU A 62 31.36 7.24 5.17
N GLN A 63 32.59 7.37 4.68
CA GLN A 63 33.13 6.42 3.71
C GLN A 63 33.24 5.02 4.30
N LYS A 64 33.74 4.87 5.53
CA LYS A 64 33.80 3.57 6.22
C LYS A 64 32.43 2.94 6.39
N ASP A 65 31.42 3.75 6.74
CA ASP A 65 30.04 3.26 6.87
C ASP A 65 29.48 2.78 5.53
N ILE A 66 29.74 3.52 4.44
CA ILE A 66 29.34 3.12 3.09
C ILE A 66 30.06 1.84 2.67
N ASP A 67 31.38 1.76 2.88
CA ASP A 67 32.18 0.60 2.50
C ASP A 67 31.70 -0.66 3.23
N THR A 68 31.49 -0.58 4.55
CA THR A 68 30.97 -1.71 5.34
C THR A 68 29.54 -2.11 4.95
N PHE A 69 28.71 -1.15 4.52
CA PHE A 69 27.37 -1.43 4.01
C PHE A 69 27.44 -2.14 2.65
N MET A 70 28.27 -1.64 1.72
CA MET A 70 28.43 -2.20 0.39
C MET A 70 29.05 -3.60 0.43
N GLU A 71 30.05 -3.83 1.29
CA GLU A 71 30.62 -5.17 1.51
C GLU A 71 29.56 -6.18 1.95
N LYS A 72 28.70 -5.82 2.91
CA LYS A 72 27.59 -6.69 3.36
C LYS A 72 26.60 -6.95 2.23
N PHE A 73 26.25 -5.90 1.47
CA PHE A 73 25.32 -6.00 0.36
C PHE A 73 25.85 -6.92 -0.74
N ASP A 74 27.11 -6.75 -1.15
CA ASP A 74 27.74 -7.55 -2.20
C ASP A 74 27.92 -9.01 -1.76
N HIS A 75 28.22 -9.25 -0.49
CA HIS A 75 28.25 -10.59 0.08
C HIS A 75 26.87 -11.25 0.08
N GLU A 76 25.80 -10.54 0.41
CA GLU A 76 24.44 -11.09 0.29
C GLU A 76 24.01 -11.30 -1.16
N ALA A 77 24.35 -10.38 -2.06
CA ALA A 77 24.02 -10.46 -3.47
C ALA A 77 24.74 -11.64 -4.14
N SER A 78 26.03 -11.84 -3.84
CA SER A 78 26.80 -12.99 -4.34
C SER A 78 26.28 -14.31 -3.79
N LYS A 79 25.93 -14.39 -2.50
CA LYS A 79 25.27 -15.59 -1.92
C LYS A 79 23.95 -15.91 -2.62
N LYS A 80 23.09 -14.91 -2.83
CA LYS A 80 21.83 -15.09 -3.57
C LYS A 80 22.08 -15.55 -5.01
N ALA A 81 23.09 -14.99 -5.68
CA ALA A 81 23.45 -15.40 -7.03
C ALA A 81 24.02 -16.82 -7.10
N LEU A 82 24.80 -17.25 -6.09
CA LEU A 82 25.31 -18.62 -5.98
C LEU A 82 24.16 -19.61 -5.78
N GLN A 83 23.28 -19.34 -4.81
CA GLN A 83 22.07 -20.14 -4.57
C GLN A 83 21.17 -20.21 -5.81
N GLU A 84 21.09 -19.13 -6.59
CA GLU A 84 20.35 -19.12 -7.85
C GLU A 84 21.02 -20.00 -8.92
N LYS A 85 22.36 -19.99 -9.02
CA LYS A 85 23.09 -20.89 -9.92
C LYS A 85 22.92 -22.35 -9.52
N GLU A 86 23.00 -22.66 -8.23
CA GLU A 86 22.75 -24.00 -7.69
C GLU A 86 21.31 -24.46 -7.96
N ALA A 87 20.31 -23.57 -7.79
CA ALA A 87 18.91 -23.87 -8.10
C ALA A 87 18.62 -24.00 -9.60
N MET A 88 19.54 -23.57 -10.47
CA MET A 88 19.44 -23.67 -11.93
C MET A 88 20.18 -24.90 -12.46
N GLN A 89 20.92 -25.61 -11.61
CA GLN A 89 21.53 -26.89 -11.94
C GLN A 89 20.45 -27.97 -12.04
N GLU A 90 20.57 -28.84 -13.04
CA GLU A 90 19.62 -29.91 -13.34
C GLU A 90 19.62 -30.94 -12.21
N ASP A 91 18.43 -31.31 -11.72
CA ASP A 91 18.28 -32.42 -10.78
C ASP A 91 18.71 -33.74 -11.44
N GLU A 92 19.01 -34.78 -10.65
CA GLU A 92 19.44 -36.12 -11.12
C GLU A 92 18.44 -36.79 -12.10
N GLU A 93 17.22 -36.27 -12.21
CA GLU A 93 16.15 -36.72 -13.12
C GLU A 93 15.95 -35.81 -14.35
N GLY A 94 16.84 -34.84 -14.60
CA GLY A 94 16.88 -34.02 -15.81
C GLY A 94 15.80 -32.93 -15.91
N TRP A 95 15.18 -32.56 -14.79
CA TRP A 95 14.24 -31.44 -14.71
C TRP A 95 14.95 -30.15 -14.28
N ILE A 96 14.69 -29.04 -15.00
CA ILE A 96 15.19 -27.70 -14.65
C ILE A 96 14.11 -26.93 -13.90
N MET A 97 14.42 -26.44 -12.69
CA MET A 97 13.52 -25.61 -11.91
C MET A 97 13.35 -24.22 -12.57
N VAL A 98 12.12 -23.89 -13.02
CA VAL A 98 11.86 -22.58 -13.64
C VAL A 98 11.92 -21.48 -12.58
N THR A 99 13.01 -20.72 -12.55
CA THR A 99 13.19 -19.62 -11.60
C THR A 99 12.30 -18.42 -11.94
N LYS A 100 11.94 -17.65 -10.90
CA LYS A 100 11.05 -16.48 -10.98
C LYS A 100 11.59 -15.30 -11.80
N ARG A 101 12.85 -15.35 -12.29
CA ARG A 101 13.51 -14.26 -13.03
C ARG A 101 13.85 -14.63 -14.49
N GLY A 102 12.96 -15.35 -15.18
CA GLY A 102 12.99 -15.34 -16.65
C GLY A 102 12.68 -13.95 -17.23
N ARG A 103 12.72 -13.80 -18.56
CA ARG A 103 12.35 -12.57 -19.33
C ARG A 103 10.98 -11.97 -18.93
N LYS A 104 10.15 -12.70 -18.19
CA LYS A 104 8.96 -12.22 -17.50
C LYS A 104 9.02 -12.58 -16.01
N PRO A 105 9.62 -11.74 -15.16
CA PRO A 105 9.56 -11.96 -13.73
C PRO A 105 8.10 -11.96 -13.28
N GLY A 106 7.76 -12.88 -12.36
CA GLY A 106 6.40 -12.98 -11.83
C GLY A 106 5.86 -11.63 -11.36
N PHE A 107 4.58 -11.38 -11.58
CA PHE A 107 3.99 -10.08 -11.27
C PHE A 107 4.13 -9.76 -9.77
N PRO A 108 4.54 -8.54 -9.39
CA PRO A 108 4.54 -8.13 -7.99
C PRO A 108 3.11 -8.16 -7.46
N ARG A 109 2.91 -8.65 -6.23
CA ARG A 109 1.61 -8.70 -5.53
C ARG A 109 1.19 -7.30 -5.06
N LYS A 110 0.98 -6.38 -6.01
CA LYS A 110 0.42 -5.05 -5.80
C LYS A 110 -0.99 -5.03 -6.38
N GLU A 111 -1.93 -4.44 -5.66
CA GLU A 111 -3.35 -4.36 -6.07
C GLU A 111 -3.52 -3.66 -7.44
N SER A 112 -2.69 -2.66 -7.75
CA SER A 112 -2.70 -1.95 -9.03
C SER A 112 -2.29 -2.85 -10.21
N VAL A 113 -1.36 -3.79 -9.97
CA VAL A 113 -0.88 -4.74 -10.98
C VAL A 113 -1.92 -5.83 -11.19
N GLU A 114 -2.55 -6.30 -10.12
CA GLU A 114 -3.65 -7.27 -10.17
C GLU A 114 -4.85 -6.75 -10.96
N LYS A 115 -5.29 -5.51 -10.69
CA LYS A 115 -6.37 -4.84 -11.46
C LYS A 115 -6.04 -4.77 -12.95
N LYS A 116 -4.78 -4.48 -13.31
CA LYS A 116 -4.33 -4.41 -14.71
C LYS A 116 -4.33 -5.78 -15.40
N ILE A 117 -3.98 -6.85 -14.67
CA ILE A 117 -4.02 -8.23 -15.16
C ILE A 117 -5.48 -8.65 -15.39
N MET A 118 -6.34 -8.46 -14.39
CA MET A 118 -7.77 -8.77 -14.47
C MET A 118 -8.45 -8.02 -15.63
N GLY A 119 -8.12 -6.75 -15.84
CA GLY A 119 -8.62 -5.96 -16.97
C GLY A 119 -8.19 -6.54 -18.33
N LYS A 120 -6.91 -6.91 -18.48
CA LYS A 120 -6.40 -7.55 -19.70
C LYS A 120 -7.02 -8.92 -19.94
N GLU A 121 -7.25 -9.69 -18.87
CA GLU A 121 -7.88 -11.00 -18.97
C GLU A 121 -9.34 -10.88 -19.41
N LYS A 122 -10.10 -9.93 -18.84
CA LYS A 122 -11.47 -9.63 -19.27
C LYS A 122 -11.55 -9.25 -20.76
N GLN A 123 -10.62 -8.42 -21.24
CA GLN A 123 -10.54 -8.07 -22.67
C GLN A 123 -10.19 -9.28 -23.55
N ARG A 124 -9.33 -10.18 -23.07
CA ARG A 124 -8.98 -11.41 -23.81
C ARG A 124 -10.15 -12.39 -23.85
N ARG A 125 -10.89 -12.54 -22.74
CA ARG A 125 -12.11 -13.36 -22.67
C ARG A 125 -13.18 -12.81 -23.61
N SER A 126 -13.46 -11.51 -23.57
CA SER A 126 -14.44 -10.90 -24.47
C SER A 126 -14.08 -11.00 -25.96
N LYS A 127 -12.78 -11.05 -26.30
CA LYS A 127 -12.32 -11.30 -27.68
C LYS A 127 -12.47 -12.76 -28.12
N LYS A 128 -12.43 -13.70 -27.17
CA LYS A 128 -12.58 -15.14 -27.43
C LYS A 128 -14.04 -15.61 -27.39
N GLU A 129 -14.90 -14.88 -26.69
CA GLU A 129 -16.33 -15.14 -26.64
C GLU A 129 -16.97 -14.76 -27.98
N LEU A 130 -17.33 -15.76 -28.80
CA LEU A 130 -18.14 -15.52 -29.99
C LEU A 130 -19.59 -15.24 -29.55
N GLN A 131 -20.00 -13.98 -29.69
CA GLN A 131 -21.39 -13.58 -29.47
C GLN A 131 -22.27 -14.11 -30.61
N ASN A 132 -23.45 -14.64 -30.27
CA ASN A 132 -24.43 -15.18 -31.22
C ASN A 132 -23.94 -16.38 -32.05
N PHE A 133 -22.93 -17.11 -31.58
CA PHE A 133 -22.47 -18.33 -32.25
C PHE A 133 -23.51 -19.44 -32.18
N TYR A 134 -24.16 -19.60 -31.03
CA TYR A 134 -25.16 -20.64 -30.83
C TYR A 134 -26.59 -20.10 -30.95
N ARG A 135 -27.48 -20.92 -31.52
CA ARG A 135 -28.91 -20.62 -31.67
C ARG A 135 -29.60 -20.25 -30.35
N PHE A 136 -29.20 -20.85 -29.23
CA PHE A 136 -29.77 -20.52 -27.92
C PHE A 136 -29.40 -19.10 -27.47
N GLN A 137 -28.19 -18.61 -27.78
CA GLN A 137 -27.76 -17.24 -27.46
C GLN A 137 -28.65 -16.21 -28.18
N ILE A 138 -28.97 -16.47 -29.46
CA ILE A 138 -29.87 -15.62 -30.25
C ILE A 138 -31.28 -15.64 -29.65
N ARG A 139 -31.79 -16.82 -29.26
CA ARG A 139 -33.12 -16.97 -28.64
C ARG A 139 -33.20 -16.23 -27.30
N GLU A 140 -32.20 -16.39 -26.44
CA GLU A 140 -32.13 -15.68 -25.17
C GLU A 140 -32.01 -14.17 -25.34
N SER A 141 -31.19 -13.70 -26.27
CA SER A 141 -31.04 -12.27 -26.57
C SER A 141 -32.39 -11.65 -26.98
N LYS A 142 -33.13 -12.34 -27.87
CA LYS A 142 -34.48 -11.91 -28.27
C LYS A 142 -35.46 -11.93 -27.10
N MET A 143 -35.44 -12.95 -26.25
CA MET A 143 -36.27 -12.99 -25.04
C MET A 143 -35.94 -11.84 -24.07
N LYS A 144 -34.66 -11.62 -23.77
CA LYS A 144 -34.21 -10.51 -22.90
C LYS A 144 -34.64 -9.16 -23.46
N HIS A 145 -34.55 -8.97 -24.77
CA HIS A 145 -35.02 -7.76 -25.43
C HIS A 145 -36.55 -7.56 -25.27
N LEU A 146 -37.33 -8.63 -25.47
CA LEU A 146 -38.79 -8.59 -25.31
C LEU A 146 -39.21 -8.28 -23.86
N VAL A 147 -38.52 -8.87 -22.88
CA VAL A 147 -38.74 -8.59 -21.45
C VAL A 147 -38.42 -7.14 -21.12
N ASN A 148 -37.32 -6.60 -21.65
CA ASN A 148 -36.96 -5.19 -21.46
C ASN A 148 -38.00 -4.24 -22.07
N LEU A 149 -38.57 -4.56 -23.23
CA LEU A 149 -39.65 -3.77 -23.84
C LEU A 149 -40.91 -3.77 -22.98
N ARG A 150 -41.31 -4.94 -22.45
CA ARG A 150 -42.46 -5.05 -21.54
C ARG A 150 -42.25 -4.21 -20.28
N LYS A 151 -41.06 -4.28 -19.68
CA LYS A 151 -40.71 -3.50 -18.49
C LYS A 151 -40.79 -1.99 -18.75
N LYS A 152 -40.18 -1.51 -19.85
CA LYS A 152 -40.26 -0.10 -20.25
C LYS A 152 -41.70 0.35 -20.50
N PHE A 153 -42.51 -0.49 -21.13
CA PHE A 153 -43.92 -0.19 -21.38
C PHE A 153 -44.72 -0.04 -20.09
N GLU A 154 -44.51 -0.89 -19.09
CA GLU A 154 -45.15 -0.77 -17.78
C GLU A 154 -44.71 0.50 -17.05
N GLU A 155 -43.42 0.84 -17.10
CA GLU A 155 -42.89 2.08 -16.52
C GLU A 155 -43.52 3.31 -17.16
N ASP A 156 -43.64 3.34 -18.49
CA ASP A 156 -44.23 4.46 -19.21
C ASP A 156 -45.75 4.54 -19.01
N LYS A 157 -46.44 3.40 -18.88
CA LYS A 157 -47.86 3.36 -18.48
C LYS A 157 -48.06 3.98 -17.08
N LYS A 158 -47.18 3.68 -16.13
CA LYS A 158 -47.20 4.29 -14.78
C LYS A 158 -46.95 5.80 -14.85
N LYS A 159 -45.96 6.25 -15.62
CA LYS A 159 -45.69 7.69 -15.82
C LYS A 159 -46.90 8.42 -16.43
N LEU A 160 -47.53 7.83 -17.45
CA LEU A 160 -48.69 8.43 -18.10
C LEU A 160 -49.89 8.51 -17.14
N ALA A 161 -50.11 7.51 -16.29
CA ALA A 161 -51.15 7.55 -15.27
C ALA A 161 -50.92 8.68 -14.26
N LEU A 162 -49.67 8.86 -13.79
CA LEU A 162 -49.29 9.96 -12.90
C LEU A 162 -49.53 11.33 -13.57
N LEU A 163 -49.13 11.49 -14.84
CA LEU A 163 -49.37 12.72 -15.62
C LEU A 163 -50.86 13.00 -15.84
N LYS A 164 -51.68 11.97 -16.05
CA LYS A 164 -53.13 12.13 -16.17
C LYS A 164 -53.78 12.52 -14.84
N GLN A 165 -53.29 11.97 -13.73
CA GLN A 165 -53.78 12.32 -12.40
C GLN A 165 -53.41 13.76 -12.02
N SER A 166 -52.19 14.22 -12.34
CA SER A 166 -51.77 15.60 -12.08
C SER A 166 -52.48 16.62 -12.98
N ARG A 167 -52.84 16.24 -14.21
CA ARG A 167 -53.59 17.08 -15.16
C ARG A 167 -55.11 17.12 -14.93
N ARG A 168 -55.64 16.39 -13.94
CA ARG A 168 -57.08 16.39 -13.67
C ARG A 168 -57.46 17.72 -13.01
N PHE A 169 -58.19 18.55 -13.77
CA PHE A 169 -58.69 19.85 -13.34
C PHE A 169 -59.50 19.72 -12.06
N LYS A 170 -59.17 20.55 -11.05
CA LYS A 170 -59.89 20.65 -9.78
C LYS A 170 -60.71 21.95 -9.81
N PRO A 171 -62.05 21.90 -9.91
CA PRO A 171 -62.89 23.08 -10.10
C PRO A 171 -63.18 23.90 -8.82
N PHE A 172 -62.56 23.55 -7.69
CA PHE A 172 -62.73 24.24 -6.41
C PHE A 172 -61.36 24.35 -5.72
#